data_AF-A0A804JID2-F1
#
_entry.id   AF-A0A804JID2-F1
#
_cell.length_a   1.000
_cell.length_b   1.000
_cell.length_c   1.000
_cell.angle_alpha   90.00
_cell.angle_beta   90.00
_cell.angle_gamma   90.00
#
_symmetry.space_group_name_H-M   'P 1'
#
loop_
_entity.id
_entity.type
_entity.pdbx_description
1 polymer ?
#
loop_
_entity_poly.entity_id
_entity_poly.type
_entity_poly.pdbx_seq_one_letter_code
_entity_poly.pdbx_strand_id
1 'polypeptide(L)'
;MVTEIYIVYYSMYGHVEKLAEEIQKGASSVEGVEAKLWQVPETLPEEVLAKMGAPPKGNAPIITPKELAEADGLLFGFPTRFGMMAAQFKAFLDATGGLWRAQQLASKPAGIFYSTGTQGGGQETTPLTAITQLVHHGMIFVPIGYTFGAKMFDMGKIKGGSPYGAGTLAGDGSRYPSEVELEQAFHQGKYFAGIARKLKGSS
;
A
#
# COMPACT_ATOMS: atom_id res chain seq x y z
N MET A 1 7.20 6.92 23.01
CA MET A 1 7.93 6.88 21.73
C MET A 1 6.91 6.97 20.61
N VAL A 2 7.14 7.80 19.61
CA VAL A 2 6.27 7.89 18.41
C VAL A 2 6.49 6.64 17.56
N THR A 3 5.43 6.08 16.99
CA THR A 3 5.48 4.95 16.04
C THR A 3 5.46 5.51 14.63
N GLU A 4 6.53 5.29 13.88
CA GLU A 4 6.71 5.75 12.51
C GLU A 4 6.12 4.72 11.53
N ILE A 5 5.17 5.15 10.70
CA ILE A 5 4.56 4.30 9.67
C ILE A 5 4.85 4.88 8.30
N TYR A 6 5.46 4.09 7.44
CA TYR A 6 5.75 4.49 6.06
C TYR A 6 4.72 3.87 5.12
N ILE A 7 4.05 4.72 4.37
CA ILE A 7 3.11 4.36 3.32
C ILE A 7 3.85 4.54 2.00
N VAL A 8 4.43 3.44 1.53
CA VAL A 8 5.30 3.40 0.35
C VAL A 8 4.47 2.92 -0.83
N TYR A 9 4.34 3.75 -1.86
CA TYR A 9 3.47 3.45 -2.99
C TYR A 9 4.11 3.73 -4.35
N TYR A 10 3.62 3.01 -5.36
CA TYR A 10 3.76 3.38 -6.76
C TYR A 10 2.38 3.74 -7.32
N SER A 11 2.28 4.87 -8.00
CA SER A 11 1.06 5.31 -8.68
C SER A 11 1.42 5.87 -10.05
N MET A 12 0.79 5.32 -11.10
CA MET A 12 0.93 5.83 -12.46
C MET A 12 -0.13 6.90 -12.76
N TYR A 13 -1.38 6.64 -12.38
CA TYR A 13 -2.54 7.47 -12.73
C TYR A 13 -3.27 8.02 -11.49
N GLY A 14 -2.60 8.21 -10.36
CA GLY A 14 -3.18 8.84 -9.14
C GLY A 14 -4.08 7.95 -8.25
N HIS A 15 -4.65 6.86 -8.76
CA HIS A 15 -5.60 6.03 -8.00
C HIS A 15 -5.02 5.45 -6.69
N VAL A 16 -3.79 4.92 -6.73
CA VAL A 16 -3.13 4.33 -5.56
C VAL A 16 -2.68 5.43 -4.60
N GLU A 17 -2.22 6.56 -5.13
CA GLU A 17 -1.87 7.74 -4.33
C GLU A 17 -3.09 8.22 -3.53
N LYS A 18 -4.27 8.27 -4.15
CA LYS A 18 -5.50 8.66 -3.47
C LYS A 18 -5.86 7.73 -2.31
N LEU A 19 -5.65 6.41 -2.46
CA LEU A 19 -5.78 5.47 -1.34
C LEU A 19 -4.69 5.70 -0.29
N ALA A 20 -3.45 5.97 -0.70
CA ALA A 20 -2.33 6.22 0.21
C ALA A 20 -2.58 7.44 1.10
N GLU A 21 -3.07 8.55 0.53
CA GLU A 21 -3.48 9.74 1.29
C GLU A 21 -4.52 9.41 2.36
N GLU A 22 -5.51 8.59 2.01
CA GLU A 22 -6.60 8.24 2.93
C GLU A 22 -6.14 7.26 4.03
N ILE A 23 -5.26 6.32 3.67
CA ILE A 23 -4.55 5.47 4.62
C ILE A 23 -3.70 6.31 5.58
N GLN A 24 -3.02 7.35 5.09
CA GLN A 24 -2.23 8.26 5.91
C GLN A 24 -3.11 8.96 6.95
N LYS A 25 -4.26 9.50 6.53
CA LYS A 25 -5.23 10.10 7.46
C LYS A 25 -5.69 9.10 8.52
N GLY A 26 -5.99 7.87 8.09
CA GLY A 26 -6.36 6.77 8.99
C GLY A 26 -5.29 6.48 10.04
N ALA A 27 -4.04 6.30 9.60
CA ALA A 27 -2.91 6.01 10.49
C ALA A 27 -2.60 7.17 11.44
N SER A 28 -2.55 8.40 10.94
CA SER A 28 -2.32 9.62 11.73
C SER A 28 -3.45 9.95 12.71
N SER A 29 -4.62 9.31 12.59
CA SER A 29 -5.70 9.46 13.58
C SER A 29 -5.43 8.70 14.89
N VAL A 30 -4.41 7.84 14.92
CA VAL A 30 -3.99 7.09 16.11
C VAL A 30 -2.97 7.91 16.90
N GLU A 31 -3.26 8.18 18.17
CA GLU A 31 -2.34 8.90 19.05
C GLU A 31 -0.97 8.21 19.13
N GLY A 32 0.11 8.99 19.07
CA GLY A 32 1.49 8.49 19.15
C GLY A 32 1.97 7.78 17.88
N VAL A 33 1.30 7.99 16.75
CA VAL A 33 1.69 7.49 15.43
C VAL A 33 1.94 8.65 14.48
N GLU A 34 3.04 8.59 13.73
CA GLU A 34 3.36 9.51 12.64
C GLU A 34 3.39 8.71 11.33
N ALA A 35 2.58 9.11 10.35
CA ALA A 35 2.48 8.42 9.05
C ALA A 35 3.02 9.28 7.91
N LYS A 36 3.97 8.72 7.14
CA LYS A 36 4.67 9.40 6.03
C LYS A 36 4.37 8.74 4.69
N LEU A 37 4.08 9.56 3.68
CA LEU A 37 3.90 9.12 2.30
C LEU A 37 5.24 9.09 1.57
N TRP A 38 5.46 8.02 0.82
CA TRP A 38 6.69 7.79 0.07
C TRP A 38 6.38 7.22 -1.31
N GLN A 39 7.00 7.79 -2.34
CA GLN A 39 6.90 7.29 -3.71
C GLN A 39 8.06 6.36 -4.05
N VAL A 40 7.76 5.24 -4.70
CA VAL A 40 8.75 4.38 -5.33
C VAL A 40 9.27 5.04 -6.62
N PRO A 41 10.58 4.98 -6.92
CA PRO A 41 11.15 5.51 -8.16
C PRO A 41 10.44 4.99 -9.42
N GLU A 42 10.25 5.87 -10.40
CA GLU A 42 9.77 5.49 -11.72
C GLU A 42 10.87 4.77 -12.52
N THR A 43 10.48 3.80 -13.34
CA THR A 43 11.43 3.03 -14.18
C THR A 43 11.23 3.26 -15.66
N LEU A 44 10.09 3.85 -16.06
CA LEU A 44 9.82 4.17 -17.46
C LEU A 44 10.48 5.51 -17.85
N PRO A 45 11.03 5.61 -19.07
CA PRO A 45 11.49 6.89 -19.61
C PRO A 45 10.37 7.93 -19.70
N GLU A 46 10.70 9.20 -19.53
CA GLU A 46 9.74 10.31 -19.60
C GLU A 46 8.95 10.33 -20.91
N GLU A 47 9.60 10.01 -22.04
CA GLU A 47 8.94 9.93 -23.34
C GLU A 47 7.84 8.85 -23.42
N VAL A 48 8.02 7.74 -22.69
CA VAL A 48 7.03 6.65 -22.62
C VAL A 48 5.87 7.10 -21.74
N LEU A 49 6.16 7.72 -20.60
CA LEU A 49 5.14 8.27 -19.70
C LEU A 49 4.26 9.31 -20.41
N ALA A 50 4.88 10.20 -21.19
CA ALA A 50 4.17 11.19 -21.99
C ALA A 50 3.22 10.54 -23.01
N LYS A 51 3.69 9.51 -23.74
CA LYS A 51 2.86 8.75 -24.70
C LYS A 51 1.73 7.98 -24.02
N MET A 52 1.94 7.55 -22.78
CA MET A 52 0.93 6.87 -21.96
C MET A 52 -0.08 7.82 -21.30
N GLY A 53 0.07 9.13 -21.47
CA GLY A 53 -0.76 10.14 -20.82
C GLY A 53 -0.65 10.10 -19.30
N ALA A 54 0.51 9.70 -18.76
CA ALA A 54 0.70 9.67 -17.32
C ALA A 54 0.66 11.11 -16.76
N PRO A 55 -0.15 11.40 -15.73
CA PRO A 55 -0.15 12.70 -15.09
C PRO A 55 1.19 12.98 -14.38
N PRO A 56 1.49 14.25 -14.05
CA PRO A 56 2.60 14.58 -13.16
C PRO A 56 2.52 13.79 -11.85
N LYS A 57 3.68 13.40 -11.32
CA LYS A 57 3.77 12.75 -10.00
C LYS A 57 3.33 13.72 -8.91
N GLY A 58 2.78 13.19 -7.81
CA GLY A 58 2.45 14.00 -6.64
C GLY A 58 3.68 14.44 -5.85
N ASN A 59 3.42 15.11 -4.73
CA ASN A 59 4.44 15.82 -3.96
C ASN A 59 5.21 14.95 -2.95
N ALA A 60 4.80 13.71 -2.72
CA ALA A 60 5.45 12.84 -1.75
C ALA A 60 6.90 12.55 -2.17
N PRO A 61 7.87 12.54 -1.23
CA PRO A 61 9.28 12.29 -1.55
C PRO A 61 9.49 10.88 -2.11
N ILE A 62 10.54 10.73 -2.92
CA ILE A 62 10.97 9.43 -3.44
C ILE A 62 11.79 8.71 -2.36
N ILE A 63 11.42 7.47 -2.05
CA ILE A 63 12.12 6.65 -1.05
C ILE A 63 13.18 5.76 -1.70
N THR A 64 14.27 5.55 -0.99
CA THR A 64 15.30 4.55 -1.29
C THR A 64 15.05 3.25 -0.51
N PRO A 65 15.50 2.09 -1.01
CA PRO A 65 15.28 0.83 -0.32
C PRO A 65 15.77 0.82 1.14
N LYS A 66 16.86 1.54 1.45
CA LYS A 66 17.45 1.54 2.81
C LYS A 66 16.58 2.21 3.86
N GLU A 67 15.82 3.24 3.48
CA GLU A 67 14.95 4.00 4.37
C GLU A 67 13.78 3.17 4.91
N LEU A 68 13.46 2.02 4.29
CA LEU A 68 12.47 1.08 4.82
C LEU A 68 12.79 0.60 6.24
N ALA A 69 14.07 0.55 6.61
CA ALA A 69 14.50 0.11 7.94
C ALA A 69 14.14 1.12 9.05
N GLU A 70 13.93 2.38 8.70
CA GLU A 70 13.62 3.47 9.63
C GLU A 70 12.18 3.44 10.14
N ALA A 71 11.27 2.83 9.37
CA ALA A 71 9.86 2.70 9.74
C ALA A 71 9.65 1.63 10.81
N ASP A 72 8.71 1.84 11.73
CA ASP A 72 8.23 0.78 12.62
C ASP A 72 7.16 -0.09 11.95
N GLY A 73 6.44 0.46 10.98
CA GLY A 73 5.44 -0.27 10.19
C GLY A 73 5.38 0.21 8.73
N LEU A 74 5.07 -0.70 7.83
CA LEU A 74 5.09 -0.46 6.39
C LEU A 74 3.75 -0.78 5.73
N LEU A 75 3.23 0.14 4.93
CA LEU A 75 2.05 -0.08 4.09
C LEU A 75 2.46 0.08 2.63
N PHE A 76 2.30 -0.97 1.84
CA PHE A 76 2.78 -1.03 0.46
C PHE A 76 1.63 -0.91 -0.54
N GLY A 77 1.71 0.09 -1.42
CA GLY A 77 0.67 0.45 -2.38
C GLY A 77 1.10 0.31 -3.83
N PHE A 78 0.35 -0.42 -4.67
CA PHE A 78 0.68 -0.49 -6.10
C PHE A 78 -0.52 -0.86 -6.98
N PRO A 79 -0.54 -0.42 -8.25
CA PRO A 79 -1.52 -0.90 -9.20
C PRO A 79 -1.20 -2.33 -9.61
N THR A 80 -2.23 -3.11 -9.90
CA THR A 80 -2.06 -4.45 -10.47
C THR A 80 -1.45 -4.38 -11.85
N ARG A 81 -0.60 -5.36 -12.16
CA ARG A 81 -0.21 -5.75 -13.51
C ARG A 81 -0.42 -7.26 -13.61
N PHE A 82 -1.53 -7.64 -14.23
CA PHE A 82 -1.92 -9.05 -14.45
C PHE A 82 -1.94 -9.89 -13.16
N GLY A 83 -2.46 -9.35 -12.06
CA GLY A 83 -2.54 -10.06 -10.78
C GLY A 83 -1.25 -10.05 -9.96
N MET A 84 -0.28 -9.20 -10.32
CA MET A 84 0.96 -8.97 -9.58
C MET A 84 1.17 -7.48 -9.35
N MET A 85 2.15 -7.12 -8.52
CA MET A 85 2.59 -5.73 -8.37
C MET A 85 3.20 -5.18 -9.68
N ALA A 86 3.17 -3.85 -9.84
CA ALA A 86 3.82 -3.18 -10.96
C ALA A 86 5.36 -3.37 -10.94
N ALA A 87 5.98 -3.36 -12.12
CA ALA A 87 7.41 -3.58 -12.29
C ALA A 87 8.27 -2.58 -11.49
N GLN A 88 7.84 -1.32 -11.39
CA GLN A 88 8.47 -0.28 -10.58
C GLN A 88 8.58 -0.70 -9.11
N PHE A 89 7.48 -1.21 -8.57
CA PHE A 89 7.43 -1.66 -7.18
C PHE A 89 8.26 -2.93 -6.98
N LYS A 90 8.22 -3.85 -7.94
CA LYS A 90 9.03 -5.07 -7.91
C LYS A 90 10.53 -4.76 -7.95
N ALA A 91 10.95 -3.85 -8.83
CA ALA A 91 12.34 -3.42 -8.94
C ALA A 91 12.84 -2.77 -7.63
N PHE A 92 12.00 -1.96 -6.99
CA PHE A 92 12.30 -1.38 -5.68
C PHE A 92 12.51 -2.44 -4.60
N LEU A 93 11.62 -3.45 -4.54
CA LEU A 93 11.79 -4.58 -3.61
C LEU A 93 12.99 -5.46 -3.96
N ASP A 94 13.33 -5.64 -5.25
CA ASP A 94 14.52 -6.40 -5.65
C ASP A 94 15.83 -5.73 -5.19
N ALA A 95 15.82 -4.41 -5.02
CA ALA A 95 16.94 -3.66 -4.47
C ALA A 95 17.07 -3.76 -2.93
N THR A 96 16.22 -4.53 -2.25
CA THR A 96 16.25 -4.71 -0.78
C THR A 96 17.11 -5.89 -0.31
N GLY A 97 17.87 -6.55 -1.20
CA GLY A 97 18.69 -7.73 -0.84
C GLY A 97 19.67 -7.51 0.32
N GLY A 98 20.18 -6.28 0.48
CA GLY A 98 21.00 -5.91 1.64
C GLY A 98 20.23 -5.90 2.97
N LEU A 99 19.02 -5.32 2.97
CA LEU A 99 18.13 -5.31 4.13
C LEU A 99 17.70 -6.73 4.52
N TRP A 100 17.38 -7.55 3.50
CA TRP A 100 17.03 -8.95 3.67
C TRP A 100 18.16 -9.71 4.35
N ARG A 101 19.39 -9.61 3.83
CA ARG A 101 20.55 -10.29 4.41
C ARG A 101 20.81 -9.88 5.86
N ALA A 102 20.60 -8.60 6.18
CA ALA A 102 20.78 -8.05 7.52
C ALA A 102 19.54 -8.21 8.42
N GLN A 103 18.45 -8.82 7.92
CA GLN A 103 17.17 -8.99 8.62
C GLN A 103 16.58 -7.67 9.16
N GLN A 104 16.84 -6.54 8.50
CA GLN A 104 16.47 -5.22 8.99
C GLN A 104 14.98 -4.91 8.89
N LEU A 105 14.23 -5.69 8.12
CA LEU A 105 12.76 -5.58 8.03
C LEU A 105 12.04 -6.64 8.86
N ALA A 106 12.77 -7.57 9.48
CA ALA A 106 12.17 -8.65 10.26
C ALA A 106 11.32 -8.10 11.42
N SER A 107 10.22 -8.77 11.71
CA SER A 107 9.24 -8.43 12.75
C SER A 107 8.50 -7.10 12.57
N LYS A 108 8.83 -6.29 11.55
CA LYS A 108 8.06 -5.08 11.27
C LYS A 108 6.69 -5.46 10.70
N PRO A 109 5.58 -4.92 11.21
CA PRO A 109 4.27 -5.09 10.59
C PRO A 109 4.26 -4.52 9.17
N ALA A 110 3.59 -5.23 8.26
CA ALA A 110 3.42 -4.84 6.87
C ALA A 110 1.98 -5.06 6.41
N GLY A 111 1.41 -4.09 5.69
CA GLY A 111 0.12 -4.23 5.02
C GLY A 111 0.20 -3.89 3.54
N ILE A 112 -0.82 -4.25 2.77
CA ILE A 112 -0.85 -4.05 1.32
C ILE A 112 -2.14 -3.33 0.93
N PHE A 113 -2.07 -2.44 -0.06
CA PHE A 113 -3.22 -1.81 -0.70
C PHE A 113 -2.97 -1.65 -2.20
N TYR A 114 -4.02 -1.54 -3.02
CA TYR A 114 -3.85 -1.70 -4.47
C TYR A 114 -4.96 -1.06 -5.31
N SER A 115 -4.71 -0.96 -6.62
CA SER A 115 -5.70 -0.55 -7.61
C SER A 115 -5.76 -1.56 -8.75
N THR A 116 -6.95 -1.90 -9.22
CA THR A 116 -7.16 -2.81 -10.35
C THR A 116 -8.05 -2.17 -11.41
N GLY A 117 -7.99 -2.66 -12.65
CA GLY A 117 -8.89 -2.18 -13.71
C GLY A 117 -10.33 -2.67 -13.52
N THR A 118 -10.51 -3.93 -13.17
CA THR A 118 -11.82 -4.60 -13.16
C THR A 118 -12.06 -5.43 -11.90
N GLN A 119 -13.32 -5.76 -11.61
CA GLN A 119 -13.75 -6.41 -10.37
C GLN A 119 -12.99 -7.71 -10.04
N GLY A 120 -12.73 -8.55 -11.04
CA GLY A 120 -11.96 -9.80 -10.89
C GLY A 120 -10.50 -9.70 -11.33
N GLY A 121 -10.06 -8.53 -11.83
CA GLY A 121 -8.78 -8.32 -12.49
C GLY A 121 -7.57 -8.25 -11.56
N GLY A 122 -7.54 -9.11 -10.54
CA GLY A 122 -6.45 -9.23 -9.59
C GLY A 122 -6.68 -8.54 -8.25
N GLN A 123 -7.93 -8.29 -7.84
CA GLN A 123 -8.24 -7.71 -6.53
C GLN A 123 -7.76 -8.58 -5.36
N GLU A 124 -7.52 -9.87 -5.58
CA GLU A 124 -7.03 -10.78 -4.54
C GLU A 124 -5.65 -11.35 -4.88
N THR A 125 -5.39 -11.63 -6.15
CA THR A 125 -4.09 -12.19 -6.57
C THR A 125 -2.94 -11.19 -6.45
N THR A 126 -3.19 -9.90 -6.66
CA THR A 126 -2.19 -8.84 -6.52
C THR A 126 -1.60 -8.76 -5.11
N PRO A 127 -2.42 -8.63 -4.03
CA PRO A 127 -1.88 -8.71 -2.68
C PRO A 127 -1.39 -10.12 -2.33
N LEU A 128 -2.06 -11.20 -2.76
CA LEU A 128 -1.64 -12.58 -2.47
C LEU A 128 -0.22 -12.87 -2.95
N THR A 129 0.10 -12.47 -4.18
CA THR A 129 1.45 -12.66 -4.74
C THR A 129 2.48 -11.74 -4.07
N ALA A 130 2.08 -10.54 -3.64
CA ALA A 130 2.96 -9.61 -2.95
C ALA A 130 3.31 -10.04 -1.52
N ILE A 131 2.44 -10.80 -0.82
CA ILE A 131 2.74 -11.33 0.53
C ILE A 131 4.03 -12.14 0.54
N THR A 132 4.38 -12.82 -0.55
CA THR A 132 5.64 -13.58 -0.65
C THR A 132 6.86 -12.71 -0.34
N GLN A 133 6.88 -11.45 -0.76
CA GLN A 133 7.96 -10.51 -0.47
C GLN A 133 8.06 -10.19 1.02
N LEU A 134 6.92 -10.01 1.68
CA LEU A 134 6.86 -9.73 3.12
C LEU A 134 7.39 -10.91 3.93
N VAL A 135 6.98 -12.13 3.57
CA VAL A 135 7.37 -13.36 4.26
C VAL A 135 8.88 -13.61 4.14
N HIS A 136 9.47 -13.39 2.96
CA HIS A 136 10.92 -13.55 2.77
C HIS A 136 11.75 -12.55 3.57
N HIS A 137 11.22 -11.35 3.85
CA HIS A 137 11.84 -10.36 4.74
C HIS A 137 11.58 -10.60 6.23
N GLY A 138 10.78 -11.61 6.60
CA GLY A 138 10.40 -11.87 7.99
C GLY A 138 9.43 -10.84 8.56
N MET A 139 8.70 -10.12 7.71
CA MET A 139 7.72 -9.11 8.13
C MET A 139 6.42 -9.76 8.63
N ILE A 140 5.71 -9.08 9.51
CA ILE A 140 4.41 -9.54 10.02
C ILE A 140 3.31 -8.99 9.12
N PHE A 141 2.69 -9.84 8.30
CA PHE A 141 1.57 -9.40 7.46
C PHE A 141 0.34 -9.07 8.32
N VAL A 142 -0.12 -7.83 8.25
CA VAL A 142 -1.33 -7.32 8.92
C VAL A 142 -2.41 -7.08 7.85
N PRO A 143 -3.32 -8.04 7.63
CA PRO A 143 -4.44 -7.87 6.71
C PRO A 143 -5.53 -6.96 7.31
N ILE A 144 -6.46 -6.47 6.48
CA ILE A 144 -7.69 -5.85 7.00
C ILE A 144 -8.59 -6.92 7.62
N GLY A 145 -8.64 -8.11 7.03
CA GLY A 145 -9.66 -9.11 7.36
C GLY A 145 -11.06 -8.55 7.11
N TYR A 146 -12.01 -8.93 7.95
CA TYR A 146 -13.38 -8.38 7.95
C TYR A 146 -13.58 -7.26 8.99
N THR A 147 -12.49 -6.64 9.46
CA THR A 147 -12.55 -5.64 10.54
C THR A 147 -13.24 -4.33 10.13
N PHE A 148 -13.46 -4.10 8.82
CA PHE A 148 -14.27 -3.01 8.29
C PHE A 148 -15.80 -3.29 8.36
N GLY A 149 -16.20 -4.34 9.07
CA GLY A 149 -17.58 -4.60 9.48
C GLY A 149 -18.54 -4.88 8.33
N ALA A 150 -19.80 -4.46 8.49
CA ALA A 150 -20.88 -4.73 7.55
C ALA A 150 -20.56 -4.25 6.11
N LYS A 151 -19.77 -3.18 5.96
CA LYS A 151 -19.34 -2.65 4.65
C LYS A 151 -18.47 -3.62 3.87
N MET A 152 -17.89 -4.65 4.50
CA MET A 152 -17.20 -5.73 3.78
C MET A 152 -18.16 -6.60 2.97
N PHE A 153 -19.39 -6.77 3.45
CA PHE A 153 -20.43 -7.61 2.85
C PHE A 153 -21.37 -6.83 1.92
N ASP A 154 -21.12 -5.54 1.71
CA ASP A 154 -21.95 -4.72 0.81
C ASP A 154 -21.81 -5.19 -0.64
N MET A 155 -22.95 -5.55 -1.23
CA MET A 155 -23.12 -5.98 -2.61
C MET A 155 -23.98 -5.00 -3.43
N GLY A 156 -24.42 -3.89 -2.85
CA GLY A 156 -25.27 -2.89 -3.50
C GLY A 156 -24.52 -1.94 -4.42
N LYS A 157 -23.18 -1.85 -4.28
CA LYS A 157 -22.31 -1.02 -5.12
C LYS A 157 -21.05 -1.79 -5.49
N ILE A 158 -20.56 -1.56 -6.71
CA ILE A 158 -19.26 -2.06 -7.14
C ILE A 158 -18.16 -1.33 -6.37
N LYS A 159 -17.35 -2.10 -5.63
CA LYS A 159 -16.21 -1.63 -4.84
C LYS A 159 -15.02 -2.55 -4.99
N GLY A 160 -13.83 -1.99 -4.81
CA GLY A 160 -12.61 -2.74 -4.66
C GLY A 160 -12.29 -3.13 -3.22
N GLY A 161 -11.10 -3.71 -3.08
CA GLY A 161 -10.59 -4.18 -1.81
C GLY A 161 -11.10 -5.56 -1.42
N SER A 162 -10.42 -6.16 -0.45
CA SER A 162 -10.67 -7.52 0.01
C SER A 162 -10.19 -7.67 1.46
N PRO A 163 -10.34 -8.84 2.08
CA PRO A 163 -9.71 -9.11 3.38
C PRO A 163 -8.18 -8.94 3.37
N TYR A 164 -7.51 -9.04 2.21
CA TYR A 164 -6.06 -8.86 2.09
C TYR A 164 -5.61 -7.40 2.22
N GLY A 165 -6.47 -6.43 1.96
CA GLY A 165 -6.09 -5.01 1.88
C GLY A 165 -7.14 -4.14 1.22
N ALA A 166 -7.03 -2.81 1.42
CA ALA A 166 -7.90 -1.85 0.77
C ALA A 166 -7.56 -1.82 -0.71
N GLY A 167 -8.59 -1.66 -1.53
CA GLY A 167 -8.42 -1.64 -2.96
C GLY A 167 -9.42 -0.75 -3.65
N THR A 168 -9.09 -0.32 -4.85
CA THR A 168 -9.97 0.48 -5.70
C THR A 168 -10.05 -0.08 -7.12
N LEU A 169 -11.11 0.28 -7.83
CA LEU A 169 -11.32 -0.03 -9.24
C LEU A 169 -11.11 1.22 -10.09
N ALA A 170 -10.13 1.18 -10.99
CA ALA A 170 -9.80 2.26 -11.92
C ALA A 170 -10.67 2.23 -13.20
N GLY A 171 -11.30 1.09 -13.52
CA GLY A 171 -12.02 0.94 -14.78
C GLY A 171 -11.07 1.06 -15.98
N ASP A 172 -11.43 1.94 -16.91
CA ASP A 172 -10.60 2.39 -18.03
C ASP A 172 -9.58 3.49 -17.66
N GLY A 173 -9.46 3.80 -16.36
CA GLY A 173 -8.65 4.89 -15.82
C GLY A 173 -9.46 6.13 -15.45
N SER A 174 -10.75 6.19 -15.79
CA SER A 174 -11.62 7.32 -15.45
C SER A 174 -12.31 7.20 -14.09
N ARG A 175 -12.43 5.98 -13.53
CA ARG A 175 -13.08 5.75 -12.23
C ARG A 175 -12.09 5.97 -11.09
N TYR A 176 -12.33 6.97 -10.26
CA TYR A 176 -11.56 7.20 -9.04
C TYR A 176 -12.11 6.43 -7.83
N PRO A 177 -11.32 6.31 -6.73
CA PRO A 177 -11.79 5.66 -5.52
C PRO A 177 -13.13 6.21 -5.04
N SER A 178 -14.08 5.31 -4.88
CA SER A 178 -15.40 5.62 -4.32
C SER A 178 -15.30 5.89 -2.82
N GLU A 179 -16.34 6.52 -2.25
CA GLU A 179 -16.41 6.81 -0.81
C GLU A 179 -16.18 5.56 0.05
N VAL A 180 -16.82 4.42 -0.26
CA VAL A 180 -16.65 3.18 0.51
C VAL A 180 -15.23 2.60 0.41
N GLU A 181 -14.55 2.78 -0.72
CA GLU A 181 -13.16 2.36 -0.90
C GLU A 181 -12.20 3.26 -0.09
N LEU A 182 -12.49 4.57 -0.05
CA LEU A 182 -11.75 5.54 0.77
C LEU A 182 -11.96 5.29 2.27
N GLU A 183 -13.18 5.01 2.71
CA GLU A 183 -13.47 4.63 4.10
C GLU A 183 -12.75 3.34 4.50
N GLN A 184 -12.66 2.35 3.60
CA GLN A 184 -11.90 1.12 3.83
C GLN A 184 -10.40 1.43 3.95
N ALA A 185 -9.88 2.33 3.12
CA ALA A 185 -8.49 2.78 3.16
C ALA A 185 -8.16 3.51 4.48
N PHE A 186 -9.03 4.43 4.91
CA PHE A 186 -8.93 5.08 6.22
C PHE A 186 -8.93 4.03 7.36
N HIS A 187 -9.86 3.08 7.30
CA HIS A 187 -9.96 2.01 8.29
C HIS A 187 -8.68 1.16 8.32
N GLN A 188 -8.12 0.78 7.17
CA GLN A 188 -6.86 0.04 7.09
C GLN A 188 -5.73 0.81 7.77
N GLY A 189 -5.57 2.10 7.46
CA GLY A 189 -4.55 2.95 8.08
C GLY A 189 -4.66 2.98 9.59
N LYS A 190 -5.87 3.23 10.12
CA LYS A 190 -6.14 3.27 11.56
C LYS A 190 -5.91 1.92 12.24
N TYR A 191 -6.43 0.85 11.65
CA TYR A 191 -6.29 -0.51 12.18
C TYR A 191 -4.83 -0.94 12.22
N PHE A 192 -4.11 -0.78 11.11
CA PHE A 192 -2.70 -1.10 10.99
C PHE A 192 -1.86 -0.31 12.01
N ALA A 193 -2.11 0.99 12.14
CA ALA A 193 -1.40 1.85 13.08
C ALA A 193 -1.59 1.41 14.54
N GLY A 194 -2.80 1.00 14.91
CA GLY A 194 -3.07 0.44 16.23
C GLY A 194 -2.28 -0.84 16.51
N ILE A 195 -2.08 -1.70 15.51
CA ILE A 195 -1.24 -2.92 15.62
C ILE A 195 0.24 -2.55 15.72
N ALA A 196 0.74 -1.68 14.84
CA ALA A 196 2.14 -1.27 14.85
C ALA A 196 2.55 -0.64 16.18
N ARG A 197 1.71 0.23 16.75
CA ARG A 197 1.94 0.83 18.07
C ARG A 197 2.03 -0.22 19.18
N LYS A 198 1.19 -1.26 19.17
CA LYS A 198 1.22 -2.34 20.17
C LYS A 198 2.50 -3.16 20.07
N LEU A 199 2.95 -3.46 18.85
CA LEU A 199 4.20 -4.21 18.62
C LEU A 199 5.41 -3.39 19.08
N LYS A 200 5.47 -2.10 18.75
CA LYS A 200 6.55 -1.20 19.20
C LYS A 200 6.59 -1.06 20.72
N GLY A 201 5.42 -0.96 21.36
CA GLY A 201 5.34 -0.84 22.82
C GLY A 201 5.72 -2.12 23.60
N SER A 202 5.88 -3.24 22.90
CA SER A 202 6.30 -4.54 23.50
C SER A 202 7.77 -4.87 23.24
N SER A 203 8.49 -3.98 22.55
CA SER A 203 9.91 -4.11 22.18
C SER A 203 10.81 -3.35 23.14
#